data_AF-A0A6L4BCY0-F1
#
_entry.id   AF-A0A6L4BCY0-F1
#
_cell.length_a   1.000
_cell.length_b   1.000
_cell.length_c   1.000
_cell.angle_alpha   90.00
_cell.angle_beta   90.00
_cell.angle_gamma   90.00
#
_symmetry.space_group_name_H-M   'P 1'
#
loop_
_entity.id
_entity.type
_entity.pdbx_description
1 polymer ?
#
loop_
_entity_poly.entity_id
_entity_poly.type
_entity_poly.pdbx_seq_one_letter_code
_entity_poly.pdbx_strand_id
1 'polypeptide(L)'
;MKKCIMTIVLLCQGSAFAAGEETFDVLAGVMDRSKKELNARRETEKGKEDFLKSKYGRYYKEGYWQFFQGKSQAAKGEFCTAMFSRENMLVSIMGPGGSYRGALMMLASLDETSTFPRSTGKLKVTLKQGSDAPATLHALSQQMGDIPVITFAVPTIEAAMAGMEDTLNFHLEHEGKTLGDIEWHSGFKARDELRKCLAGKPFYDKNPLKDKAVK
;
A
#
# COMPACT_ATOMS: atom_id res chain seq x y z
N MET A 1 24.47 14.74 11.78
CA MET A 1 24.28 14.15 10.42
C MET A 1 22.98 14.71 9.86
N LYS A 2 23.04 15.48 8.77
CA LYS A 2 21.86 16.14 8.17
C LYS A 2 21.03 15.07 7.45
N LYS A 3 19.81 14.81 7.92
CA LYS A 3 18.86 13.86 7.32
C LYS A 3 18.32 14.45 6.01
N CYS A 4 18.43 13.68 4.93
CA CYS A 4 18.00 14.08 3.61
C CYS A 4 16.47 13.97 3.57
N ILE A 5 15.80 15.12 3.59
CA ILE A 5 14.38 15.22 3.25
C ILE A 5 14.21 14.61 1.86
N MET A 6 13.23 13.71 1.71
CA MET A 6 12.82 13.17 0.42
C MET A 6 12.30 14.35 -0.43
N THR A 7 13.24 15.05 -1.06
CA THR A 7 12.98 16.29 -1.78
C THR A 7 12.34 15.89 -3.09
N ILE A 8 11.00 15.85 -3.09
CA ILE A 8 10.19 15.71 -4.29
C ILE A 8 10.44 16.98 -5.10
N VAL A 9 11.36 16.90 -6.06
CA VAL A 9 11.54 17.95 -7.06
C VAL A 9 10.24 18.05 -7.83
N LEU A 10 9.61 19.22 -7.73
CA LEU A 10 8.41 19.59 -8.47
C LEU A 10 8.79 19.72 -9.97
N LEU A 11 8.90 18.59 -10.67
CA LEU A 11 9.02 18.60 -12.12
C LEU A 11 7.64 18.93 -12.69
N CYS A 12 7.50 20.20 -13.06
CA CYS A 12 6.38 20.71 -13.85
C CYS A 12 6.51 20.16 -15.28
N GLN A 13 6.13 18.90 -15.49
CA GLN A 13 5.85 18.37 -16.82
C GLN A 13 4.49 17.66 -16.79
N GLY A 14 3.58 18.19 -17.59
CA GLY A 14 2.25 17.64 -17.78
C GLY A 14 2.34 16.29 -18.47
N SER A 15 2.47 15.23 -17.69
CA SER A 15 2.08 13.89 -18.10
C SER A 15 0.69 13.65 -17.52
N ALA A 16 -0.32 13.65 -18.38
CA ALA A 16 -1.60 13.08 -18.03
C ALA A 16 -1.34 11.63 -17.60
N PHE A 17 -1.51 11.34 -16.31
CA PHE A 17 -1.67 9.97 -15.83
C PHE A 17 -2.96 9.44 -16.46
N ALA A 18 -2.86 8.86 -17.65
CA ALA A 18 -3.89 8.01 -18.19
C ALA A 18 -3.85 6.72 -17.36
N ALA A 19 -4.56 6.73 -16.23
CA ALA A 19 -4.81 5.53 -15.45
C ALA A 19 -5.75 4.64 -16.27
N GLY A 20 -5.18 3.78 -17.11
CA GLY A 20 -5.92 2.72 -17.77
C GLY A 20 -6.31 1.65 -16.75
N GLU A 21 -7.59 1.28 -16.75
CA GLU A 21 -8.26 0.34 -15.81
C GLU A 21 -7.63 -1.07 -15.74
N GLU A 22 -6.68 -1.43 -16.61
CA GLU A 22 -6.20 -2.82 -16.74
C GLU A 22 -4.87 -3.16 -16.04
N THR A 23 -4.34 -2.29 -15.17
CA THR A 23 -2.91 -2.39 -14.79
C THR A 23 -2.58 -3.21 -13.53
N PHE A 24 -3.54 -3.56 -12.66
CA PHE A 24 -3.25 -4.15 -11.34
C PHE A 24 -4.21 -5.26 -10.88
N ASP A 25 -4.43 -6.26 -11.72
CA ASP A 25 -5.37 -7.38 -11.47
C ASP A 25 -5.00 -8.25 -10.25
N VAL A 26 -3.70 -8.48 -10.02
CA VAL A 26 -3.24 -9.24 -8.83
C VAL A 26 -3.53 -8.47 -7.55
N LEU A 27 -3.35 -7.15 -7.56
CA LEU A 27 -3.66 -6.30 -6.42
C LEU A 27 -5.17 -6.36 -6.11
N ALA A 28 -6.03 -6.27 -7.14
CA ALA A 28 -7.47 -6.46 -6.99
C ALA A 28 -7.81 -7.85 -6.41
N GLY A 29 -7.18 -8.92 -6.88
CA GLY A 29 -7.40 -10.29 -6.37
C GLY A 29 -6.89 -10.52 -4.94
N VAL A 30 -5.82 -9.82 -4.52
CA VAL A 30 -5.33 -9.83 -3.14
C VAL A 30 -6.27 -9.06 -2.22
N MET A 31 -6.89 -8.00 -2.73
CA MET A 31 -7.80 -7.13 -1.99
C MET A 31 -9.27 -7.56 -2.08
N ASP A 32 -9.59 -8.56 -2.91
CA ASP A 32 -10.94 -9.06 -3.14
C ASP A 32 -11.55 -9.70 -1.88
N ARG A 33 -12.59 -9.04 -1.35
CA ARG A 33 -13.38 -9.48 -0.17
C ARG A 33 -14.62 -10.30 -0.55
N SER A 34 -14.87 -10.55 -1.84
CA SER A 34 -16.05 -11.27 -2.32
C SER A 34 -15.97 -12.79 -2.07
N LYS A 35 -14.74 -13.32 -1.91
CA LYS A 35 -14.54 -14.68 -1.41
C LYS A 35 -14.94 -14.70 0.06
N LYS A 36 -15.72 -15.72 0.46
CA LYS A 36 -16.18 -16.02 1.84
C LYS A 36 -15.07 -16.15 2.92
N GLU A 37 -13.85 -15.69 2.63
CA GLU A 37 -12.80 -15.53 3.63
C GLU A 37 -13.21 -14.42 4.61
N LEU A 38 -12.97 -14.68 5.90
CA LEU A 38 -13.51 -13.96 7.06
C LEU A 38 -13.55 -12.44 6.88
N ASN A 39 -14.75 -11.85 6.97
CA ASN A 39 -14.88 -10.40 7.09
C ASN A 39 -14.37 -10.00 8.49
N ALA A 40 -13.07 -9.70 8.57
CA ALA A 40 -12.33 -9.35 9.78
C ALA A 40 -13.06 -8.34 10.67
N ARG A 41 -13.62 -7.33 10.02
CA ARG A 41 -14.38 -6.26 10.65
C ARG A 41 -15.64 -6.81 11.31
N ARG A 42 -16.46 -7.56 10.58
CA ARG A 42 -17.71 -8.14 11.09
C ARG A 42 -17.48 -9.03 12.31
N GLU A 43 -16.42 -9.84 12.29
CA GLU A 43 -16.10 -10.72 13.42
C GLU A 43 -15.53 -9.95 14.63
N THR A 44 -14.81 -8.85 14.37
CA THR A 44 -14.32 -7.91 15.40
C THR A 44 -15.45 -7.08 16.01
N GLU A 45 -16.35 -6.51 15.20
CA GLU A 45 -17.52 -5.74 15.65
C GLU A 45 -18.50 -6.59 16.45
N LYS A 46 -18.58 -7.89 16.13
CA LYS A 46 -19.32 -8.87 16.93
C LYS A 46 -18.60 -9.24 18.23
N GLY A 47 -17.42 -8.69 18.50
CA GLY A 47 -16.66 -8.93 19.73
C GLY A 47 -16.24 -10.38 19.90
N LYS A 48 -16.07 -11.15 18.80
CA LYS A 48 -15.77 -12.57 18.92
C LYS A 48 -14.33 -12.78 19.39
N GLU A 49 -14.19 -13.11 20.66
CA GLU A 49 -12.91 -13.40 21.30
C GLU A 49 -12.11 -14.47 20.53
N ASP A 50 -12.79 -15.46 19.94
CA ASP A 50 -12.19 -16.50 19.09
C ASP A 50 -11.54 -15.94 17.82
N PHE A 51 -12.13 -14.91 17.21
CA PHE A 51 -11.54 -14.26 16.04
C PHE A 51 -10.25 -13.54 16.44
N LEU A 52 -10.29 -12.76 17.52
CA LEU A 52 -9.13 -12.02 18.01
C LEU A 52 -7.98 -12.94 18.46
N LYS A 53 -8.31 -14.12 18.99
CA LYS A 53 -7.35 -15.18 19.34
C LYS A 53 -6.86 -15.99 18.13
N SER A 54 -7.57 -15.94 17.01
CA SER A 54 -7.17 -16.65 15.79
C SER A 54 -5.91 -16.04 15.17
N LYS A 55 -5.18 -16.84 14.39
CA LYS A 55 -4.05 -16.36 13.57
C LYS A 55 -4.44 -15.16 12.71
N TYR A 56 -5.64 -15.18 12.12
CA TYR A 56 -6.11 -14.12 11.27
C TYR A 56 -6.40 -12.83 12.07
N GLY A 57 -7.03 -12.92 13.24
CA GLY A 57 -7.29 -11.76 14.10
C GLY A 57 -6.02 -11.10 14.62
N ARG A 58 -4.99 -11.90 14.95
CA ARG A 58 -3.66 -11.39 15.29
C ARG A 58 -3.06 -10.59 14.14
N TYR A 59 -3.02 -11.15 12.94
CA TYR A 59 -2.52 -10.44 11.75
C TYR A 59 -3.32 -9.18 11.41
N TYR A 60 -4.64 -9.21 11.59
CA TYR A 60 -5.47 -8.03 11.41
C TYR A 60 -5.08 -6.91 12.39
N LYS A 61 -4.87 -7.24 13.67
CA LYS A 61 -4.51 -6.27 14.73
C LYS A 61 -3.07 -5.76 14.63
N GLU A 62 -2.12 -6.67 14.49
CA GLU A 62 -0.68 -6.37 14.52
C GLU A 62 -0.21 -5.82 13.17
N GLY A 63 -0.83 -6.27 12.09
CA GLY A 63 -0.46 -5.96 10.72
C GLY A 63 0.51 -6.98 10.12
N TYR A 64 0.63 -6.97 8.79
CA TYR A 64 1.50 -7.88 8.06
C TYR A 64 1.87 -7.39 6.67
N TRP A 65 3.02 -7.86 6.19
CA TRP A 65 3.47 -7.65 4.83
C TRP A 65 3.06 -8.78 3.89
N GLN A 66 2.74 -8.41 2.65
CA GLN A 66 2.60 -9.28 1.50
C GLN A 66 3.51 -8.76 0.38
N PHE A 67 4.09 -9.69 -0.37
CA PHE A 67 4.93 -9.37 -1.53
C PHE A 67 4.42 -10.13 -2.74
N PHE A 68 4.34 -9.48 -3.89
CA PHE A 68 3.85 -10.06 -5.14
C PHE A 68 4.24 -9.17 -6.33
N GLN A 69 4.06 -9.66 -7.55
CA GLN A 69 4.01 -8.80 -8.73
C GLN A 69 2.56 -8.35 -8.94
N GLY A 70 2.30 -7.05 -8.91
CA GLY A 70 0.97 -6.45 -8.93
C GLY A 70 0.17 -6.63 -10.22
N LYS A 71 0.82 -7.17 -11.28
CA LYS A 71 0.21 -7.47 -12.56
C LYS A 71 0.47 -8.92 -12.97
N SER A 72 -0.56 -9.64 -13.37
CA SER A 72 -0.43 -11.00 -13.89
C SER A 72 0.41 -10.99 -15.16
N GLN A 73 1.24 -12.03 -15.31
CA GLN A 73 2.14 -12.19 -16.46
C GLN A 73 3.17 -11.06 -16.65
N ALA A 74 3.38 -10.23 -15.63
CA ALA A 74 4.46 -9.25 -15.61
C ALA A 74 5.82 -9.94 -15.81
N ALA A 75 6.73 -9.27 -16.53
CA ALA A 75 8.09 -9.73 -16.62
C ALA A 75 8.74 -9.75 -15.22
N LYS A 76 9.74 -10.61 -15.03
CA LYS A 76 10.44 -10.70 -13.74
C LYS A 76 11.01 -9.34 -13.36
N GLY A 77 10.69 -8.88 -12.14
CA GLY A 77 11.16 -7.60 -11.63
C GLY A 77 10.26 -6.40 -11.97
N GLU A 78 9.16 -6.62 -12.70
CA GLU A 78 8.15 -5.60 -12.94
C GLU A 78 6.98 -5.70 -11.97
N PHE A 79 6.41 -4.54 -11.66
CA PHE A 79 5.26 -4.39 -10.77
C PHE A 79 5.48 -5.04 -9.40
N CYS A 80 6.74 -5.15 -8.96
CA CYS A 80 7.05 -5.66 -7.63
C CYS A 80 6.38 -4.79 -6.57
N THR A 81 5.58 -5.42 -5.72
CA THR A 81 4.74 -4.76 -4.72
C THR A 81 5.08 -5.29 -3.34
N ALA A 82 5.31 -4.38 -2.40
CA ALA A 82 5.30 -4.64 -0.96
C ALA A 82 4.07 -3.95 -0.37
N MET A 83 3.13 -4.73 0.17
CA MET A 83 1.90 -4.23 0.74
C MET A 83 1.85 -4.55 2.23
N PHE A 84 1.66 -3.54 3.06
CA PHE A 84 1.38 -3.69 4.48
C PHE A 84 -0.11 -3.48 4.73
N SER A 85 -0.70 -4.43 5.45
CA SER A 85 -2.11 -4.38 5.86
C SER A 85 -2.18 -4.37 7.36
N ARG A 86 -2.93 -3.44 7.95
CA ARG A 86 -3.25 -3.44 9.38
C ARG A 86 -4.64 -2.87 9.58
N GLU A 87 -5.44 -3.60 10.33
CA GLU A 87 -6.86 -3.33 10.52
C GLU A 87 -7.56 -3.08 9.17
N ASN A 88 -8.20 -1.93 8.99
CA ASN A 88 -8.90 -1.58 7.75
C ASN A 88 -8.07 -0.71 6.81
N MET A 89 -6.77 -0.55 7.05
CA MET A 89 -5.90 0.29 6.22
C MET A 89 -4.84 -0.55 5.52
N LEU A 90 -4.50 -0.14 4.30
CA LEU A 90 -3.37 -0.68 3.56
C LEU A 90 -2.46 0.44 3.09
N VAL A 91 -1.17 0.13 3.03
CA VAL A 91 -0.18 0.92 2.32
C VAL A 91 0.67 0.01 1.46
N SER A 92 0.85 0.36 0.20
CA SER A 92 1.64 -0.40 -0.76
C SER A 92 2.70 0.47 -1.40
N ILE A 93 3.88 -0.10 -1.62
CA ILE A 93 4.93 0.44 -2.49
C ILE A 93 5.06 -0.49 -3.68
N MET A 94 4.99 0.06 -4.89
CA MET A 94 4.99 -0.72 -6.13
C MET A 94 5.83 -0.07 -7.23
N GLY A 95 6.47 -0.89 -8.06
CA GLY A 95 7.04 -0.47 -9.34
C GLY A 95 8.53 -0.78 -9.47
N PRO A 96 9.20 -0.39 -10.56
CA PRO A 96 8.65 0.05 -11.85
C PRO A 96 7.93 -1.10 -12.58
N GLY A 97 7.28 -0.83 -13.71
CA GLY A 97 6.67 -1.87 -14.53
C GLY A 97 6.09 -1.37 -15.86
N GLY A 98 6.24 -2.17 -16.91
CA GLY A 98 5.85 -1.79 -18.26
C GLY A 98 6.60 -0.52 -18.70
N SER A 99 5.85 0.47 -19.19
CA SER A 99 6.43 1.77 -19.59
C SER A 99 6.65 2.73 -18.41
N TYR A 100 6.07 2.46 -17.22
CA TYR A 100 6.20 3.35 -16.08
C TYR A 100 7.51 3.06 -15.32
N ARG A 101 8.39 4.06 -15.29
CA ARG A 101 9.75 3.96 -14.71
C ARG A 101 9.83 4.44 -13.26
N GLY A 102 8.78 5.10 -12.77
CA GLY A 102 8.70 5.53 -11.38
C GLY A 102 8.23 4.40 -10.46
N ALA A 103 7.89 4.78 -9.24
CA ALA A 103 7.17 3.94 -8.30
C ALA A 103 5.82 4.58 -7.92
N LEU A 104 4.95 3.78 -7.32
CA LEU A 104 3.66 4.19 -6.81
C LEU A 104 3.59 3.83 -5.33
N MET A 105 3.14 4.78 -4.53
CA MET A 105 2.70 4.54 -3.16
C MET A 105 1.18 4.63 -3.11
N MET A 106 0.53 3.57 -2.66
CA MET A 106 -0.93 3.46 -2.66
C MET A 106 -1.40 3.28 -1.23
N LEU A 107 -2.32 4.13 -0.79
CA LEU A 107 -3.02 3.97 0.49
C LEU A 107 -4.48 3.71 0.22
N ALA A 108 -5.05 2.74 0.93
CA ALA A 108 -6.41 2.30 0.71
C ALA A 108 -7.10 2.02 2.05
N SER A 109 -8.42 2.13 2.02
CA SER A 109 -9.28 1.81 3.15
C SER A 109 -10.23 0.67 2.79
N LEU A 110 -10.23 -0.37 3.61
CA LEU A 110 -11.20 -1.47 3.60
C LEU A 110 -12.44 -1.15 4.43
N ASP A 111 -12.50 0.04 5.03
CA ASP A 111 -13.67 0.51 5.74
C ASP A 111 -14.67 1.13 4.75
N GLU A 112 -15.81 0.45 4.57
CA GLU A 112 -16.95 0.94 3.78
C GLU A 112 -17.49 2.28 4.29
N THR A 113 -17.31 2.62 5.57
CA THR A 113 -17.71 3.92 6.14
C THR A 113 -16.63 4.98 6.02
N SER A 114 -15.48 4.66 5.42
CA SER A 114 -14.39 5.62 5.29
C SER A 114 -14.74 6.81 4.38
N THR A 115 -14.09 7.92 4.68
CA THR A 115 -14.16 9.20 3.96
C THR A 115 -13.21 9.24 2.76
N PHE A 116 -12.53 8.13 2.45
CA PHE A 116 -11.69 8.03 1.27
C PHE A 116 -12.52 8.37 0.01
N PRO A 117 -12.02 9.26 -0.86
CA PRO A 117 -12.68 9.58 -2.12
C PRO A 117 -12.90 8.32 -2.97
N ARG A 118 -14.12 8.18 -3.51
CA ARG A 118 -14.50 7.06 -4.38
C ARG A 118 -14.54 7.43 -5.86
N SER A 119 -14.59 8.72 -6.18
CA SER A 119 -14.52 9.18 -7.56
C SER A 119 -13.08 9.13 -8.06
N THR A 120 -12.90 8.68 -9.31
CA THR A 120 -11.61 8.72 -9.98
C THR A 120 -11.24 10.16 -10.33
N GLY A 121 -10.05 10.61 -9.96
CA GLY A 121 -9.61 11.97 -10.26
C GLY A 121 -8.38 12.42 -9.47
N LYS A 122 -7.82 13.56 -9.89
CA LYS A 122 -6.71 14.19 -9.17
C LYS A 122 -7.24 14.98 -7.97
N LEU A 123 -6.54 14.91 -6.85
CA LEU A 123 -6.83 15.69 -5.65
C LEU A 123 -5.54 16.12 -4.94
N LYS A 124 -5.68 17.01 -3.96
CA LYS A 124 -4.61 17.37 -3.04
C LYS A 124 -4.83 16.64 -1.71
N VAL A 125 -3.80 15.94 -1.25
CA VAL A 125 -3.80 15.21 0.02
C VAL A 125 -2.62 15.70 0.84
N THR A 126 -2.86 16.00 2.11
CA THR A 126 -1.79 16.24 3.07
C THR A 126 -1.34 14.90 3.63
N LEU A 127 -0.06 14.61 3.49
CA LEU A 127 0.58 13.41 3.97
C LEU A 127 1.59 13.78 5.04
N LYS A 128 1.51 13.14 6.20
CA LYS A 128 2.54 13.19 7.24
C LYS A 128 3.15 11.80 7.38
N GLN A 129 4.48 11.72 7.36
CA GLN A 129 5.24 10.48 7.42
C GLN A 129 6.26 10.57 8.55
N GLY A 130 6.21 9.65 9.52
CA GLY A 130 7.19 9.63 10.59
C GLY A 130 7.25 10.96 11.35
N SER A 131 8.49 11.45 11.54
CA SER A 131 8.79 12.74 12.14
C SER A 131 8.84 13.92 11.14
N ASP A 132 8.62 13.67 9.86
CA ASP A 132 8.70 14.72 8.85
C ASP A 132 7.55 15.72 8.97
N ALA A 133 7.80 16.95 8.51
CA ALA A 133 6.75 17.95 8.42
C ALA A 133 5.68 17.47 7.41
N PRO A 134 4.37 17.68 7.69
CA PRO A 134 3.32 17.35 6.74
C PRO A 134 3.54 18.05 5.39
N ALA A 135 3.27 17.32 4.31
CA ALA A 135 3.39 17.83 2.94
C ALA A 135 2.06 17.66 2.19
N THR A 136 1.58 18.72 1.54
CA THR A 136 0.41 18.64 0.65
C THR A 136 0.86 18.31 -0.77
N LEU A 137 0.44 17.15 -1.26
CA LEU A 137 0.87 16.59 -2.54
C LEU A 137 -0.34 16.36 -3.45
N HIS A 138 -0.10 16.36 -4.76
CA HIS A 138 -1.07 15.85 -5.72
C HIS A 138 -1.09 14.33 -5.68
N ALA A 139 -2.29 13.77 -5.60
CA ALA A 139 -2.53 12.33 -5.65
C ALA A 139 -3.63 12.01 -6.66
N LEU A 140 -3.71 10.75 -7.07
CA LEU A 140 -4.81 10.19 -7.83
C LEU A 140 -5.72 9.41 -6.89
N SER A 141 -7.00 9.77 -6.84
CA SER A 141 -8.05 8.91 -6.32
C SER A 141 -8.54 8.00 -7.44
N GLN A 142 -8.76 6.74 -7.12
CA GLN A 142 -9.32 5.73 -7.99
C GLN A 142 -9.93 4.59 -7.17
N GLN A 143 -10.72 3.74 -7.80
CA GLN A 143 -11.16 2.49 -7.20
C GLN A 143 -10.34 1.32 -7.73
N MET A 144 -10.04 0.36 -6.86
CA MET A 144 -9.52 -0.95 -7.23
C MET A 144 -10.54 -2.01 -6.80
N GLY A 145 -11.39 -2.44 -7.74
CA GLY A 145 -12.65 -3.08 -7.39
C GLY A 145 -13.53 -2.09 -6.61
N ASP A 146 -14.05 -2.51 -5.45
CA ASP A 146 -14.86 -1.65 -4.58
C ASP A 146 -14.04 -0.84 -3.55
N ILE A 147 -12.71 -0.96 -3.58
CA ILE A 147 -11.83 -0.36 -2.58
C ILE A 147 -11.33 1.00 -3.06
N PRO A 148 -11.58 2.09 -2.33
CA PRO A 148 -11.05 3.40 -2.68
C PRO A 148 -9.57 3.50 -2.35
N VAL A 149 -8.79 4.04 -3.29
CA VAL A 149 -7.33 4.11 -3.23
C VAL A 149 -6.86 5.53 -3.55
N ILE A 150 -5.96 6.05 -2.72
CA ILE A 150 -5.17 7.25 -2.97
C ILE A 150 -3.77 6.82 -3.41
N THR A 151 -3.37 7.24 -4.61
CA THR A 151 -2.10 6.87 -5.23
C THR A 151 -1.20 8.09 -5.39
N PHE A 152 0.01 8.01 -4.84
CA PHE A 152 1.08 8.99 -5.00
C PHE A 152 2.12 8.45 -5.98
N ALA A 153 2.57 9.30 -6.91
CA ALA A 153 3.72 9.00 -7.74
C ALA A 153 5.01 9.28 -6.96
N VAL A 154 5.93 8.32 -6.99
CA VAL A 154 7.29 8.47 -6.44
C VAL A 154 8.28 8.46 -7.61
N PRO A 155 9.26 9.38 -7.67
CA PRO A 155 10.12 9.53 -8.84
C PRO A 155 10.82 8.25 -9.30
N THR A 156 11.30 7.43 -8.34
CA THR A 156 11.91 6.12 -8.61
C THR A 156 11.62 5.13 -7.48
N ILE A 157 11.78 3.84 -7.75
CA ILE A 157 11.65 2.79 -6.72
C ILE A 157 12.76 2.86 -5.68
N GLU A 158 13.96 3.29 -6.07
CA GLU A 158 15.10 3.49 -5.16
C GLU A 158 14.79 4.60 -4.15
N ALA A 159 14.16 5.69 -4.61
CA ALA A 159 13.72 6.76 -3.73
C ALA A 159 12.67 6.24 -2.72
N ALA A 160 11.67 5.49 -3.19
CA ALA A 160 10.67 4.87 -2.32
C ALA A 160 11.32 3.96 -1.26
N MET A 161 12.24 3.07 -1.68
CA MET A 161 12.95 2.17 -0.78
C MET A 161 13.91 2.87 0.19
N ALA A 162 14.49 4.01 -0.21
CA ALA A 162 15.36 4.80 0.66
C ALA A 162 14.57 5.42 1.84
N GLY A 163 13.30 5.76 1.61
CA GLY A 163 12.38 6.26 2.65
C GLY A 163 11.76 5.19 3.53
N MET A 164 12.01 3.90 3.27
CA MET A 164 11.47 2.82 4.10
C MET A 164 12.28 2.65 5.39
N GLU A 165 11.73 3.17 6.49
CA GLU A 165 12.16 2.87 7.86
C GLU A 165 11.55 1.55 8.36
N ASP A 166 12.13 0.94 9.40
CA ASP A 166 11.62 -0.32 9.93
C ASP A 166 10.22 -0.17 10.53
N THR A 167 9.98 0.96 11.20
CA THR A 167 8.66 1.42 11.63
C THR A 167 8.42 2.79 11.03
N LEU A 168 7.27 2.99 10.38
CA LEU A 168 6.90 4.29 9.82
C LEU A 168 5.38 4.46 9.88
N ASN A 169 4.94 5.58 10.43
CA ASN A 169 3.54 5.98 10.46
C ASN A 169 3.21 6.94 9.32
N PHE A 170 2.00 6.79 8.79
CA PHE A 170 1.41 7.61 7.75
C PHE A 170 0.09 8.16 8.28
N HIS A 171 -0.10 9.47 8.15
CA HIS A 171 -1.36 10.15 8.41
C HIS A 171 -1.79 10.89 7.15
N LEU A 172 -3.02 10.64 6.69
CA LEU A 172 -3.57 11.23 5.47
C LEU A 172 -4.72 12.15 5.81
N GLU A 173 -4.71 13.35 5.23
CA GLU A 173 -5.80 14.30 5.30
C GLU A 173 -6.18 14.81 3.91
N HIS A 174 -7.47 15.07 3.72
CA HIS A 174 -8.00 15.77 2.56
C HIS A 174 -9.00 16.81 3.03
N GLU A 175 -8.81 18.07 2.60
CA GLU A 175 -9.64 19.21 3.01
C GLU A 175 -9.74 19.37 4.54
N GLY A 176 -8.64 19.11 5.25
CA GLY A 176 -8.57 19.19 6.72
C GLY A 176 -9.30 18.06 7.45
N LYS A 177 -9.82 17.05 6.73
CA LYS A 177 -10.41 15.85 7.31
C LYS A 177 -9.43 14.70 7.22
N THR A 178 -9.24 13.99 8.32
CA THR A 178 -8.48 12.76 8.35
C THR A 178 -9.17 11.72 7.46
N LEU A 179 -8.40 11.17 6.51
CA LEU A 179 -8.80 10.04 5.69
C LEU A 179 -8.46 8.73 6.40
N GLY A 180 -7.27 8.66 7.01
CA GLY A 180 -6.86 7.50 7.81
C GLY A 180 -5.41 7.53 8.24
N ASP A 181 -5.09 6.58 9.12
CA ASP A 181 -3.78 6.38 9.73
C ASP A 181 -3.32 4.95 9.52
N ILE A 182 -2.04 4.75 9.23
CA ILE A 182 -1.44 3.43 9.21
C ILE A 182 0.02 3.50 9.65
N GLU A 183 0.42 2.59 10.52
CA GLU A 183 1.81 2.39 10.90
C GLU A 183 2.22 0.97 10.53
N TRP A 184 3.29 0.87 9.74
CA TRP A 184 3.93 -0.42 9.50
C TRP A 184 5.05 -0.68 10.49
N HIS A 185 5.41 -1.95 10.63
CA HIS A 185 6.62 -2.42 11.29
C HIS A 185 7.36 -3.38 10.34
N SER A 186 8.59 -3.77 10.65
CA SER A 186 9.39 -4.68 9.81
C SER A 186 9.61 -4.19 8.37
N GLY A 187 9.64 -2.87 8.18
CA GLY A 187 9.84 -2.22 6.88
C GLY A 187 11.18 -2.53 6.23
N PHE A 188 12.23 -2.85 7.02
CA PHE A 188 13.51 -3.27 6.43
C PHE A 188 13.43 -4.64 5.76
N LYS A 189 12.71 -5.59 6.38
CA LYS A 189 12.41 -6.88 5.74
C LYS A 189 11.64 -6.67 4.45
N ALA A 190 10.65 -5.77 4.47
CA ALA A 190 9.86 -5.46 3.30
C ALA A 190 10.70 -4.87 2.15
N ARG A 191 11.60 -3.94 2.48
CA ARG A 191 12.57 -3.38 1.53
C ARG A 191 13.47 -4.45 0.92
N ASP A 192 13.91 -5.43 1.71
CA ASP A 192 14.77 -6.50 1.24
C ASP A 192 14.05 -7.49 0.31
N GLU A 193 12.80 -7.86 0.63
CA GLU A 193 11.97 -8.69 -0.26
C GLU A 193 11.62 -7.94 -1.56
N LEU A 194 11.31 -6.66 -1.47
CA LEU A 194 11.08 -5.81 -2.64
C LEU A 194 12.32 -5.76 -3.54
N ARG A 195 13.53 -5.59 -2.96
CA ARG A 195 14.80 -5.63 -3.69
C ARG A 195 15.04 -6.97 -4.39
N LYS A 196 14.69 -8.10 -3.76
CA LYS A 196 14.81 -9.43 -4.39
C LYS A 196 13.87 -9.54 -5.60
N CYS A 197 12.61 -9.13 -5.45
CA CYS A 197 11.65 -9.12 -6.55
C CYS A 197 12.17 -8.30 -7.73
N LEU A 198 12.62 -7.06 -7.48
CA LEU A 198 13.15 -6.15 -8.49
C LEU A 198 14.36 -6.72 -9.25
N ALA A 199 15.17 -7.53 -8.57
CA ALA A 199 16.31 -8.23 -9.17
C ALA A 199 15.91 -9.50 -9.94
N GLY A 200 14.61 -9.82 -10.06
CA GLY A 200 14.11 -11.05 -10.65
C GLY A 200 14.48 -12.31 -9.86
N LYS A 201 14.84 -12.16 -8.58
CA LYS A 201 15.26 -13.24 -7.69
C LYS A 201 14.05 -13.80 -6.91
N PRO A 202 14.13 -15.04 -6.41
CA PRO A 202 13.13 -15.56 -5.49
C PRO A 202 12.96 -14.63 -4.27
N PHE A 203 11.70 -14.34 -3.94
CA PHE A 203 11.28 -13.54 -2.80
C PHE A 203 10.12 -14.26 -2.09
N TYR A 204 9.76 -13.82 -0.88
CA TYR A 204 8.64 -14.38 -0.15
C TYR A 204 7.30 -13.92 -0.75
N ASP A 205 6.79 -14.64 -1.74
CA ASP A 205 5.55 -14.33 -2.47
C ASP A 205 4.29 -14.99 -1.89
N LYS A 206 4.41 -15.59 -0.70
CA LYS A 206 3.31 -16.32 -0.05
C LYS A 206 2.41 -15.37 0.74
N ASN A 207 1.11 -15.68 0.77
CA ASN A 207 0.17 -15.02 1.67
C ASN A 207 0.38 -15.53 3.12
N PRO A 208 0.83 -14.70 4.08
CA PRO A 208 1.10 -15.13 5.46
C PRO A 208 -0.17 -15.61 6.21
N LEU A 209 -1.36 -15.18 5.77
CA LEU A 209 -2.63 -15.70 6.29
C LEU A 209 -2.85 -17.17 5.91
N LYS A 210 -2.29 -17.60 4.78
CA LYS A 210 -2.41 -18.96 4.23
C LYS A 210 -1.16 -19.81 4.45
N ASP A 211 -0.02 -19.18 4.74
CA ASP A 211 1.23 -19.89 4.96
C ASP A 211 1.25 -20.58 6.33
N LYS A 212 1.17 -21.90 6.33
CA LYS A 212 1.22 -22.74 7.55
C LYS A 212 2.58 -22.70 8.26
N ALA A 213 3.64 -22.28 7.58
CA ALA A 213 4.98 -22.20 8.16
C ALA A 213 5.17 -21.01 9.11
N VAL A 214 4.31 -19.98 9.01
CA VAL A 214 4.35 -18.81 9.90
C VAL A 214 3.40 -19.05 11.08
N LYS A 215 3.96 -19.11 12.29
CA LYS A 215 3.25 -19.40 13.55
C LYS A 215 2.55 -18.17 14.13
#